data_AF-Q1Q1M0-F1
#
_entry.id   AF-Q1Q1M0-F1
#
_cell.length_a   1.000
_cell.length_b   1.000
_cell.length_c   1.000
_cell.angle_alpha   90.00
_cell.angle_beta   90.00
_cell.angle_gamma   90.00
#
_symmetry.space_group_name_H-M   'P 1'
#
loop_
_entity.id
_entity.type
_entity.pdbx_description
1 polymer ?
#
loop_
_entity_poly.entity_id
_entity_poly.type
_entity_poly.pdbx_seq_one_letter_code
_entity_poly.pdbx_strand_id
1 'polypeptide(L)'
;MSKTINAIFEDGVFKPLEPVSLNEHERVKLDINLDERLCNQLKTLTETIYKRTDKHSSEEIEIAITEAHREVGKINDSKNSPH
;
A
#
# COMPACT_ATOMS: atom_id res chain seq x y z
N MET A 1 6.85 -25.89 -29.67
CA MET A 1 6.03 -24.68 -29.39
C MET A 1 5.54 -24.80 -27.96
N SER A 2 5.88 -23.84 -27.09
CA SER A 2 5.30 -23.76 -25.75
C SER A 2 3.86 -23.27 -25.87
N LYS A 3 2.93 -23.96 -25.19
CA LYS A 3 1.56 -23.48 -25.00
C LYS A 3 1.38 -23.12 -23.54
N THR A 4 0.86 -21.93 -23.28
CA THR A 4 0.47 -21.51 -21.93
C THR A 4 -0.92 -22.06 -21.64
N ILE A 5 -1.07 -22.77 -20.52
CA ILE A 5 -2.34 -23.33 -20.07
C ILE A 5 -2.76 -22.54 -18.83
N ASN A 6 -3.92 -21.91 -18.90
CA ASN A 6 -4.50 -21.26 -17.73
C ASN A 6 -5.21 -22.30 -16.88
N ALA A 7 -4.99 -22.27 -15.57
CA ALA A 7 -5.57 -23.20 -14.62
C ALA A 7 -5.91 -22.51 -13.30
N ILE A 8 -6.89 -23.05 -12.59
CA ILE A 8 -7.23 -22.67 -11.22
C ILE A 8 -6.67 -23.74 -10.28
N PHE A 9 -6.08 -23.31 -9.18
CA PHE A 9 -5.64 -24.21 -8.11
C PHE A 9 -6.77 -24.38 -7.08
N GLU A 10 -7.30 -25.59 -6.97
CA GLU A 10 -8.40 -25.92 -6.05
C GLU A 10 -8.14 -27.32 -5.44
N ASP A 11 -8.25 -27.43 -4.12
CA ASP A 11 -8.06 -28.68 -3.35
C ASP A 11 -6.74 -29.43 -3.65
N GLY A 12 -5.66 -28.70 -3.90
CA GLY A 12 -4.35 -29.30 -4.20
C GLY A 12 -4.13 -29.69 -5.66
N VAL A 13 -5.11 -29.42 -6.55
CA VAL A 13 -5.06 -29.81 -7.96
C VAL A 13 -5.16 -28.57 -8.86
N PHE A 14 -4.33 -28.50 -9.90
CA PHE A 14 -4.43 -27.49 -10.96
C PHE A 14 -5.45 -27.95 -12.01
N LYS A 15 -6.62 -27.30 -12.04
CA LYS A 15 -7.72 -27.57 -12.96
C LYS A 15 -7.62 -26.61 -14.15
N PRO A 16 -7.34 -27.08 -15.38
CA PRO A 16 -7.22 -26.19 -16.53
C PRO A 16 -8.58 -25.57 -16.90
N LEU A 17 -8.57 -24.32 -17.37
CA LEU A 17 -9.77 -23.61 -17.80
C LEU A 17 -10.30 -24.12 -19.14
N GLU A 18 -9.43 -24.74 -19.93
CA GLU A 18 -9.74 -25.29 -21.25
C GLU A 18 -9.25 -26.75 -21.31
N PRO A 19 -9.89 -27.61 -22.12
CA PRO A 19 -9.43 -28.97 -22.34
C PRO A 19 -7.99 -28.98 -22.88
N VAL A 20 -7.12 -29.71 -22.20
CA VAL A 20 -5.71 -29.82 -22.60
C VAL A 20 -5.45 -31.24 -23.09
N SER A 21 -4.88 -31.35 -24.29
CA SER A 21 -4.39 -32.62 -24.82
C SER A 21 -2.92 -32.81 -24.43
N LEU A 22 -2.68 -33.27 -23.21
CA LEU A 22 -1.37 -33.74 -22.74
C LEU A 22 -1.41 -35.24 -22.50
N ASN A 23 -0.27 -35.90 -22.66
CA ASN A 23 -0.17 -37.32 -22.32
C ASN A 23 -0.14 -37.52 -20.81
N GLU A 24 -0.57 -38.70 -20.37
CA GLU A 24 -0.42 -39.07 -18.98
C GLU A 24 1.07 -39.09 -18.60
N HIS A 25 1.41 -38.59 -17.40
CA HIS A 25 2.79 -38.42 -16.92
C HIS A 25 3.67 -37.41 -17.69
N GLU A 26 3.07 -36.57 -18.53
CA GLU A 26 3.81 -35.51 -19.20
C GLU A 26 4.32 -34.46 -18.20
N ARG A 27 5.63 -34.16 -18.24
CA ARG A 27 6.26 -33.20 -17.33
C ARG A 27 6.00 -31.78 -17.82
N VAL A 28 5.32 -30.98 -17.00
CA VAL A 28 5.05 -29.57 -17.28
C VAL A 28 5.81 -28.67 -16.31
N LYS A 29 6.03 -27.41 -16.72
CA LYS A 29 6.57 -26.35 -15.85
C LYS A 29 5.43 -25.43 -15.45
N LEU A 30 5.32 -25.15 -14.16
CA LEU A 30 4.38 -24.16 -13.63
C LEU A 30 5.07 -22.81 -13.53
N ASP A 31 4.39 -21.78 -14.02
CA ASP A 31 4.78 -20.38 -13.83
C ASP A 31 3.63 -19.69 -13.08
N ILE A 32 3.89 -19.26 -11.86
CA ILE A 32 2.87 -18.71 -10.96
C ILE A 32 3.15 -17.22 -10.81
N ASN A 33 2.34 -16.40 -11.46
CA ASN A 33 2.41 -14.96 -11.32
C ASN A 33 1.82 -14.54 -9.96
N LEU A 34 2.71 -14.30 -8.99
CA LEU A 34 2.36 -13.89 -7.63
C LEU A 34 1.92 -12.41 -7.52
N ASP A 35 1.94 -11.69 -8.64
CA ASP A 35 1.85 -10.23 -8.69
C ASP A 35 0.56 -9.68 -8.10
N GLU A 36 -0.60 -10.29 -8.34
CA GLU A 36 -1.86 -9.75 -7.82
C GLU A 36 -1.94 -9.81 -6.29
N ARG A 37 -1.47 -10.91 -5.68
CA ARG A 37 -1.46 -11.06 -4.23
C ARG A 37 -0.51 -10.06 -3.58
N LEU A 38 0.70 -9.93 -4.13
CA LEU A 38 1.69 -8.98 -3.65
C LEU A 38 1.21 -7.52 -3.84
N CYS A 39 0.63 -7.19 -4.99
CA CYS A 39 0.01 -5.89 -5.26
C CYS A 39 -1.10 -5.57 -4.27
N ASN A 40 -1.98 -6.53 -3.96
CA ASN A 40 -3.05 -6.35 -2.99
C ASN A 40 -2.52 -6.14 -1.56
N GLN A 41 -1.44 -6.85 -1.17
CA GLN A 41 -0.78 -6.64 0.12
C GLN A 41 -0.13 -5.26 0.20
N LEU A 42 0.57 -4.81 -0.86
CA LEU A 42 1.19 -3.49 -0.94
C LEU A 42 0.16 -2.36 -0.92
N LYS A 43 -0.97 -2.52 -1.63
CA LYS A 43 -2.08 -1.56 -1.61
C LYS A 43 -2.64 -1.38 -0.20
N THR A 44 -2.88 -2.48 0.50
CA THR A 44 -3.40 -2.47 1.88
C THR A 44 -2.45 -1.76 2.85
N LEU A 45 -1.14 -2.04 2.74
CA LEU A 45 -0.11 -1.36 3.53
C LEU A 45 -0.08 0.15 3.27
N THR A 46 -0.15 0.53 1.99
CA THR A 46 -0.09 1.93 1.55
C THR A 46 -1.30 2.72 2.04
N GLU A 47 -2.52 2.17 1.91
CA GLU A 47 -3.75 2.77 2.44
C GLU A 47 -3.70 2.95 3.97
N THR A 48 -3.09 2.00 4.68
CA THR A 48 -2.92 2.09 6.14
C THR A 48 -1.96 3.21 6.54
N ILE A 49 -0.88 3.42 5.78
CA ILE A 49 0.06 4.51 5.99
C ILE A 49 -0.65 5.85 5.73
N TYR A 50 -1.32 6.00 4.59
CA TYR A 50 -2.05 7.24 4.25
C TYR A 50 -3.09 7.61 5.31
N LYS A 51 -3.92 6.67 5.75
CA LYS A 51 -4.91 6.90 6.83
C LYS A 51 -4.29 7.32 8.16
N ARG A 52 -3.04 6.91 8.44
CA ARG A 52 -2.33 7.29 9.67
C ARG A 52 -1.67 8.67 9.55
N THR A 53 -1.27 9.07 8.35
CA THR A 53 -0.61 10.35 8.09
C THR A 53 -1.58 11.48 7.77
N ASP A 54 -2.78 11.17 7.30
CA ASP A 54 -3.86 12.14 7.00
C ASP A 54 -4.64 12.56 8.27
N LYS A 55 -3.93 12.77 9.38
CA LYS A 55 -4.54 13.17 10.66
C LYS A 55 -4.71 14.68 10.81
N HIS A 56 -3.99 15.44 9.99
CA HIS A 56 -4.03 16.89 9.99
C HIS A 56 -3.95 17.38 8.55
N SER A 57 -4.93 18.17 8.15
CA SER A 57 -4.88 18.92 6.90
C SER A 57 -3.72 19.94 6.93
N SER A 58 -3.23 20.31 5.75
CA SER A 58 -2.21 21.37 5.66
C SER A 58 -2.64 22.66 6.34
N GLU A 59 -3.93 23.00 6.28
CA GLU A 59 -4.50 24.19 6.92
C GLU A 59 -4.41 24.12 8.45
N GLU A 60 -4.74 22.96 9.06
CA GLU A 60 -4.61 22.76 10.52
C GLU A 60 -3.15 22.85 10.98
N ILE A 61 -2.20 22.36 10.16
CA ILE A 61 -0.77 22.44 10.44
C ILE A 61 -0.31 23.90 10.43
N GLU A 62 -0.70 24.67 9.41
CA GLU A 62 -0.34 26.10 9.27
C GLU A 62 -0.94 26.95 10.40
N ILE A 63 -2.18 26.66 10.82
CA ILE A 63 -2.80 27.31 11.98
C ILE A 63 -1.98 27.05 13.24
N ALA A 64 -1.64 25.79 13.52
CA ALA A 64 -0.86 25.42 14.70
C ALA A 64 0.53 26.08 14.73
N ILE A 65 1.22 26.15 13.58
CA ILE A 65 2.51 26.84 13.45
C ILE A 65 2.36 28.34 13.72
N THR A 66 1.35 28.97 13.13
CA THR A 66 1.09 30.41 13.28
C THR A 66 0.73 30.78 14.72
N GLU A 67 -0.03 29.94 15.41
CA GLU A 67 -0.38 30.13 16.81
C GLU A 67 0.85 30.00 17.72
N ALA A 68 1.65 28.96 17.53
CA ALA A 68 2.90 28.76 18.29
C ALA A 68 3.88 29.94 18.10
N HIS A 69 4.05 30.42 16.87
CA HIS A 69 4.91 31.59 16.59
C HIS A 69 4.41 32.86 17.29
N ARG A 70 3.08 33.07 17.28
CA ARG A 70 2.45 34.25 17.92
C ARG A 70 2.61 34.21 19.44
N GLU A 71 2.50 33.03 20.05
CA GLU A 71 2.69 32.84 21.48
C GLU A 71 4.14 33.16 21.90
N VAL A 72 5.13 32.65 21.16
CA VAL A 72 6.55 32.93 21.41
C VAL A 72 6.86 34.44 21.28
N GLY A 73 6.27 35.11 20.28
CA GLY A 73 6.40 36.56 20.11
C GLY A 73 5.89 37.34 21.32
N LYS A 74 4.67 37.04 21.78
CA LYS A 74 4.07 37.69 22.97
C LYS A 74 4.88 37.48 24.25
N ILE A 75 5.48 36.30 24.42
CA ILE A 75 6.35 35.98 25.56
C ILE A 75 7.63 36.83 25.51
N ASN A 76 8.22 37.01 24.33
CA ASN A 76 9.42 37.83 24.17
C ASN A 76 9.13 39.33 24.35
N ASP A 77 8.00 39.83 23.83
CA ASP A 77 7.59 41.22 24.00
C ASP A 77 7.29 41.57 25.47
N SER A 78 6.70 40.62 26.21
CA SER A 78 6.45 40.76 27.65
C SER A 78 7.73 40.72 28.49
N LYS A 79 8.81 40.11 27.98
CA LYS A 79 10.14 40.11 28.63
C LYS A 79 10.98 41.35 28.32
N ASN A 80 10.68 42.05 27.21
CA ASN A 80 11.44 43.20 26.71
C ASN A 80 10.81 44.57 27.04
N SER A 81 9.74 44.63 27.83
CA SER A 81 9.28 45.88 28.48
C SER A 81 9.88 45.95 29.89
N PRO A 82 10.98 46.70 30.12
CA PRO A 82 11.46 46.98 31.47
C PRO A 82 10.51 47.98 32.12
N HIS A 83 10.26 47.75 33.41
CA HIS A 83 9.57 48.67 34.29
C HIS A 83 10.34 49.98 34.46
#